data_AF-A0A1G0M067-F1
#
_entry.id   AF-A0A1G0M067-F1
#
_cell.length_a   1.000
_cell.length_b   1.000
_cell.length_c   1.000
_cell.angle_alpha   90.00
_cell.angle_beta   90.00
_cell.angle_gamma   90.00
#
_symmetry.space_group_name_H-M   'P 1'
#
loop_
_entity.id
_entity.type
_entity.pdbx_description
1 polymer ?
#
loop_
_entity_poly.entity_id
_entity_poly.type
_entity_poly.pdbx_seq_one_letter_code
_entity_poly.pdbx_strand_id
1 'polypeptide(L)' 'MVHDVLTVGALIDPEVLRCEVVPLEVNLDAGEAHGDTRERVNGTPTMVALGADVDRMMVLLRRVLPL' A
#
# COMPACT_ATOMS: atom_id res chain seq x y z
N MET A 1 -6.62 9.02 7.14
CA MET A 1 -6.98 9.59 5.82
C MET A 1 -5.78 9.85 4.90
N VAL A 2 -4.53 9.58 5.32
CA VAL A 2 -3.34 9.78 4.46
C VAL A 2 -3.08 8.59 3.53
N HIS A 3 -3.69 7.43 3.81
CA HIS A 3 -3.44 6.18 3.07
C HIS A 3 -3.80 6.28 1.59
N ASP A 4 -4.98 6.80 1.25
CA ASP A 4 -5.42 6.94 -0.15
C ASP A 4 -4.55 7.94 -0.92
N VAL A 5 -4.12 9.00 -0.23
CA VAL A 5 -3.23 10.03 -0.79
C VAL A 5 -1.86 9.42 -1.13
N LEU A 6 -1.35 8.52 -0.29
CA LEU A 6 -0.11 7.77 -0.52
C LEU A 6 -0.20 6.90 -1.78
N THR A 7 -1.33 6.23 -1.99
CA THR A 7 -1.58 5.41 -3.19
C THR A 7 -1.54 6.25 -4.46
N VAL A 8 -2.18 7.43 -4.46
CA VAL A 8 -2.13 8.34 -5.61
C VAL A 8 -0.71 8.88 -5.82
N GLY A 9 0.00 9.21 -4.75
CA GLY A 9 1.40 9.64 -4.81
C GLY A 9 2.30 8.62 -5.50
N ALA A 10 2.11 7.33 -5.20
CA ALA A 10 2.86 6.24 -5.83
C ALA A 10 2.58 6.06 -7.33
N LEU A 11 1.39 6.46 -7.80
CA LEU A 11 1.08 6.44 -9.25
C LEU A 11 1.81 7.56 -10.00
N ILE A 12 2.03 8.70 -9.34
CA ILE A 12 2.75 9.84 -9.90
C ILE A 12 4.26 9.61 -9.83
N ASP A 13 4.73 9.05 -8.72
CA ASP A 13 6.14 8.77 -8.45
C ASP A 13 6.28 7.42 -7.74
N PRO A 14 6.57 6.33 -8.50
CA PRO A 14 6.64 4.98 -7.96
C PRO A 14 7.71 4.79 -6.87
N GLU A 15 8.74 5.64 -6.84
CA GLU A 15 9.82 5.55 -5.85
C GLU A 15 9.40 6.02 -4.45
N VAL A 16 8.19 6.59 -4.31
CA VAL A 16 7.61 6.93 -3.00
C VAL A 16 7.38 5.67 -2.16
N LEU A 17 7.09 4.53 -2.79
CA LEU A 17 6.84 3.27 -2.08
C LEU A 17 7.99 2.29 -2.28
N ARG A 18 8.36 1.60 -1.20
CA ARG A 18 9.19 0.40 -1.27
C ARG A 18 8.27 -0.80 -1.21
N CYS A 19 8.24 -1.55 -2.31
CA CYS A 19 7.32 -2.67 -2.48
C CYS A 19 8.07 -4.00 -2.54
N GLU A 20 7.44 -5.03 -2.00
CA GLU A 20 7.87 -6.42 -2.15
C GLU A 20 6.71 -7.28 -2.64
N VAL A 21 7.04 -8.37 -3.34
CA VAL A 21 6.03 -9.35 -3.73
C VAL A 21 5.89 -10.35 -2.60
N VAL A 22 4.72 -10.38 -1.97
CA VAL A 22 4.38 -11.25 -0.85
C VAL A 22 3.21 -12.14 -1.26
N PRO A 23 3.26 -13.46 -1.02
CA PRO A 23 2.13 -14.34 -1.31
C PRO A 23 1.06 -14.19 -0.22
N LEU A 24 -0.10 -13.64 -0.59
CA LEU A 24 -1.17 -13.30 0.35
C LEU A 24 -2.45 -14.10 0.10
N GLU A 25 -3.22 -14.31 1.16
CA GLU A 25 -4.57 -14.88 1.13
C GLU A 25 -5.51 -14.01 1.96
N VAL A 26 -6.74 -13.83 1.48
CA VAL A 26 -7.81 -13.11 2.19
C VAL A 26 -8.79 -14.12 2.79
N ASN A 27 -9.10 -13.98 4.07
CA ASN A 27 -10.09 -14.80 4.72
C ASN A 27 -11.50 -14.41 4.25
N LEU A 28 -12.19 -15.34 3.58
CA LEU A 28 -13.56 -15.14 3.08
C LEU A 28 -14.61 -15.86 3.94
N ASP A 29 -14.21 -16.59 4.98
CA ASP A 29 -15.14 -17.29 5.85
C ASP A 29 -16.02 -16.30 6.62
N ALA A 30 -17.28 -16.68 6.85
CA ALA A 30 -18.20 -15.88 7.64
C ALA A 30 -17.77 -15.90 9.12
N GLY A 31 -17.40 -14.74 9.67
CA GLY A 31 -16.98 -14.62 11.06
C GLY A 31 -16.22 -13.33 11.35
N GLU A 32 -15.68 -13.21 12.55
CA GLU A 32 -14.97 -12.00 13.02
C GLU A 32 -13.69 -11.68 12.22
N ALA A 33 -13.05 -12.70 11.65
CA ALA A 33 -11.83 -12.56 10.86
C ALA A 33 -12.11 -12.41 9.35
N HIS A 34 -13.37 -12.18 8.94
CA HIS A 34 -13.72 -11.96 7.54
C HIS A 34 -13.03 -10.71 6.99
N GLY A 35 -12.32 -10.84 5.87
CA GLY A 35 -11.55 -9.77 5.24
C GLY A 35 -10.09 -9.67 5.72
N ASP A 36 -9.67 -10.45 6.71
CA ASP A 36 -8.27 -10.51 7.14
C ASP A 36 -7.37 -10.92 5.98
N THR A 37 -6.26 -10.20 5.78
CA THR A 37 -5.22 -10.56 4.81
C THR A 37 -4.00 -11.11 5.54
N ARG A 38 -3.51 -12.28 5.12
CA ARG A 38 -2.38 -12.98 5.77
C ARG A 38 -1.40 -13.53 4.74
N GLU A 39 -0.12 -13.57 5.11
CA GLU A 39 0.91 -14.22 4.29
C GLU A 39 0.77 -15.75 4.36
N ARG A 40 0.81 -16.40 3.19
CA ARG A 40 0.61 -17.85 3.02
C ARG A 40 1.52 -18.34 1.91
N VAL A 41 2.19 -19.49 2.12
CA VAL A 41 3.15 -20.07 1.14
C VAL A 41 2.54 -20.26 -0.25
N ASN A 42 1.25 -20.59 -0.34
CA ASN A 42 0.52 -20.78 -1.60
C ASN A 42 -0.46 -19.64 -1.89
N GLY A 43 -0.27 -18.48 -1.27
CA GLY A 43 -1.08 -17.29 -1.51
C GLY A 43 -0.89 -16.71 -2.91
N THR A 44 -1.76 -15.78 -3.28
CA THR A 44 -1.64 -15.05 -4.55
C THR A 44 -0.47 -14.05 -4.44
N PRO A 45 0.50 -14.08 -5.36
CA PRO A 45 1.60 -13.12 -5.38
C PRO A 45 1.05 -11.71 -5.51
N THR A 46 1.26 -10.88 -4.49
CA THR A 46 0.71 -9.53 -4.40
C THR A 46 1.84 -8.55 -4.12
N MET A 47 1.88 -7.44 -4.85
CA MET A 47 2.84 -6.37 -4.58
C MET A 47 2.34 -5.54 -3.39
N VAL A 48 3.09 -5.56 -2.29
CA VAL A 48 2.74 -4.91 -1.03
C VAL A 48 3.73 -3.79 -0.75
N ALA A 49 3.22 -2.60 -0.41
CA ALA A 49 4.05 -1.51 0.07
C ALA A 49 4.47 -1.76 1.53
N LEU A 50 5.76 -2.00 1.76
CA LEU A 50 6.32 -2.24 3.10
C LEU A 50 6.88 -0.97 3.75
N GLY A 51 7.08 0.08 2.96
CA GLY A 51 7.52 1.36 3.45
C GLY A 51 7.25 2.48 2.46
N ALA A 52 7.31 3.71 2.97
CA ALA A 52 7.16 4.92 2.17
C ALA A 52 8.29 5.91 2.45
N ASP A 53 8.72 6.64 1.42
CA ASP A 53 9.56 7.82 1.54
C ASP A 53 8.65 9.03 1.85
N VAL A 54 8.58 9.38 3.13
CA VAL A 54 7.69 10.44 3.62
C VAL A 54 8.14 11.81 3.09
N ASP A 55 9.44 12.06 3.01
CA ASP A 55 9.96 13.37 2.58
C ASP A 55 9.61 13.62 1.11
N ARG A 56 9.80 12.59 0.27
CA ARG A 56 9.41 12.64 -1.14
C ARG A 56 7.91 12.83 -1.30
N MET A 57 7.10 12.13 -0.50
CA MET A 57 5.66 12.29 -0.51
C MET A 57 5.24 13.72 -0.11
N MET A 58 5.89 14.32 0.89
CA MET A 58 5.62 15.70 1.30
C MET A 58 5.98 16.72 0.21
N VAL A 59 7.08 16.50 -0.53
CA VAL A 59 7.45 17.33 -1.68
C VAL A 59 6.39 17.23 -2.78
N LEU A 60 5.92 16.02 -3.11
CA LEU A 60 4.84 15.81 -4.06
C LEU A 60 3.57 16.54 -3.64
N LEU A 61 3.16 16.40 -2.38
CA LEU A 61 1.94 17.04 -1.88
C LEU A 61 1.98 18.56 -1.99
N ARG A 62 3.12 19.18 -1.64
CA ARG A 62 3.31 20.64 -1.77
C ARG A 62 3.27 21.13 -3.22
N ARG A 63 3.56 20.27 -4.20
CA ARG A 63 3.47 20.63 -5.62
C ARG A 63 2.04 20.57 -6.16
N VAL A 64 1.22 19.67 -5.62
CA VAL A 64 -0.13 19.40 -6.13
C VAL A 64 -1.21 20.17 -5.36
N LEU A 65 -0.98 20.43 -4.07
CA LEU A 65 -1.90 21.19 -3.21
C LEU A 65 -1.32 22.59 -2.98
N PRO A 66 -2.09 23.66 -3.21
CA PRO A 66 -1.73 25.00 -2.77
C PRO A 66 -1.96 25.07 -1.24
N LEU A 67 -1.00 24.53 -0.48
CA LEU A 67 -0.94 24.64 0.98
C LEU A 67 -0.06 25.82 1.40
#